data_AF-A0A914P4U6-F1
#
_entry.id   AF-A0A914P4U6-F1
#
_cell.length_a   1.000
_cell.length_b   1.000
_cell.length_c   1.000
_cell.angle_alpha   90.00
_cell.angle_beta   90.00
_cell.angle_gamma   90.00
#
_symmetry.space_group_name_H-M   'P 1'
#
loop_
_entity.id
_entity.type
_entity.pdbx_description
1 polymer ?
#
loop_
_entity_poly.entity_id
_entity_poly.type
_entity_poly.pdbx_seq_one_letter_code
_entity_poly.pdbx_strand_id
1 'polypeptide(L)'
;MGRFVARGGGGDRGGGFRGGRGGDRGGRGGFGDRGGRGGGGGFRGGFGGDRGGRGGGFGDRGGRGSPRGRGSPRGRGSPRGGGRGGAGGMRGGRTVVVEPHRFEGAFIVKGKEDALATKNLVVGESVYGEKRVSVEEAENKVEYRVWNPFRSKLAAGMMAGLENIHIKPGAKVLYLGAASGTTVSHVSDMVGPEGLVYAVEFSHRSGRDLINVAKKRPNIIPIVEDARHPLKYRMLVGMVDVIFSDVAQPDQARIVAYNAQYFLKNGGHCVISIKANCIDSTAAPEVVFAQEINKLKAEKFKAKEQVTLEPYERDHAMVVAAYRVVKKGE
;
A
#
# COMPACT_ATOMS: atom_id res chain seq x y z
N MET A 1 28.01 -24.83 10.70
CA MET A 1 28.73 -24.12 11.77
C MET A 1 29.53 -23.00 11.10
N GLY A 2 29.19 -21.75 11.38
CA GLY A 2 29.84 -20.57 10.79
C GLY A 2 29.19 -19.30 11.34
N ARG A 3 29.90 -18.57 12.19
CA ARG A 3 29.49 -17.29 12.80
C ARG A 3 30.37 -16.21 12.18
N PHE A 4 29.88 -15.15 11.51
CA PHE A 4 30.67 -13.91 11.30
C PHE A 4 29.82 -12.64 11.03
N VAL A 5 30.53 -11.50 11.01
CA VAL A 5 30.16 -10.14 11.46
C VAL A 5 29.73 -9.20 10.33
N ALA A 6 28.75 -8.31 10.59
CA ALA A 6 28.39 -7.21 9.70
C ALA A 6 29.15 -5.91 10.05
N ARG A 7 29.87 -5.33 9.08
CA ARG A 7 30.58 -4.05 9.22
C ARG A 7 29.68 -2.90 8.74
N GLY A 8 29.44 -1.93 9.62
CA GLY A 8 28.82 -0.64 9.27
C GLY A 8 29.87 0.34 8.78
N GLY A 9 29.65 0.96 7.63
CA GLY A 9 30.48 2.05 7.10
C GLY A 9 29.63 3.30 6.90
N GLY A 10 29.87 4.32 7.71
CA GLY A 10 29.33 5.66 7.53
C GLY A 10 30.44 6.70 7.61
N GLY A 11 30.48 7.59 6.61
CA GLY A 11 30.90 9.00 6.71
C GLY A 11 32.39 9.34 6.53
N ASP A 12 32.70 10.11 5.47
CA ASP A 12 33.31 11.46 5.48
C ASP A 12 33.63 11.88 4.03
N ARG A 13 33.08 12.98 3.48
CA ARG A 13 33.43 14.43 3.56
C ARG A 13 34.53 14.91 2.57
N GLY A 14 34.19 15.98 1.83
CA GLY A 14 35.04 16.87 1.01
C GLY A 14 34.29 17.27 -0.28
N GLY A 15 33.79 18.49 -0.54
CA GLY A 15 34.39 19.83 -0.47
C GLY A 15 35.36 20.00 -1.67
N GLY A 16 35.30 20.94 -2.61
CA GLY A 16 34.47 22.10 -2.95
C GLY A 16 35.18 22.87 -4.11
N PHE A 17 34.45 23.77 -4.78
CA PHE A 17 34.91 24.93 -5.59
C PHE A 17 35.37 24.85 -7.08
N ARG A 18 34.68 25.73 -7.85
CA ARG A 18 35.13 26.69 -8.91
C ARG A 18 35.46 26.21 -10.33
N GLY A 19 34.65 26.72 -11.29
CA GLY A 19 35.07 27.88 -12.09
C GLY A 19 35.06 27.75 -13.62
N GLY A 20 34.45 28.74 -14.29
CA GLY A 20 34.85 29.28 -15.61
C GLY A 20 34.03 28.77 -16.81
N ARG A 21 33.13 29.58 -17.42
CA ARG A 21 33.32 30.62 -18.47
C ARG A 21 33.47 30.05 -19.90
N GLY A 22 32.63 30.54 -20.81
CA GLY A 22 32.85 30.46 -22.25
C GLY A 22 31.53 30.43 -23.04
N GLY A 23 31.13 31.57 -23.59
CA GLY A 23 30.05 31.66 -24.58
C GLY A 23 30.62 32.03 -25.95
N ASP A 24 29.86 31.78 -27.01
CA ASP A 24 29.88 32.42 -28.34
C ASP A 24 28.64 31.91 -29.10
N ARG A 25 27.66 32.75 -29.46
CA ARG A 25 27.54 33.70 -30.59
C ARG A 25 27.10 33.08 -31.92
N GLY A 26 25.97 33.60 -32.41
CA GLY A 26 25.61 33.77 -33.84
C GLY A 26 24.91 32.58 -34.51
N GLY A 27 23.84 32.72 -35.29
CA GLY A 27 23.10 33.89 -35.75
C GLY A 27 22.21 33.54 -36.95
N ARG A 28 21.20 34.40 -37.17
CA ARG A 28 20.54 34.78 -38.44
C ARG A 28 19.55 33.86 -39.19
N GLY A 29 18.40 34.50 -39.49
CA GLY A 29 17.57 34.34 -40.70
C GLY A 29 16.29 33.53 -40.46
N GLY A 30 15.05 33.99 -40.72
CA GLY A 30 14.55 35.14 -41.47
C GLY A 30 13.53 34.66 -42.52
N PHE A 31 12.33 35.26 -42.49
CA PHE A 31 11.26 35.32 -43.50
C PHE A 31 10.18 34.23 -43.56
N GLY A 32 8.92 34.68 -43.64
CA GLY A 32 7.82 33.93 -44.25
C GLY A 32 6.39 34.27 -43.80
N ASP A 33 5.92 35.49 -44.07
CA ASP A 33 4.53 35.98 -43.93
C ASP A 33 3.43 35.14 -44.61
N ARG A 34 2.23 35.16 -43.99
CA ARG A 34 0.88 35.49 -44.56
C ARG A 34 -0.18 34.90 -43.63
N GLY A 35 -0.91 35.70 -42.86
CA GLY A 35 -2.05 36.53 -43.30
C GLY A 35 -3.32 35.90 -42.71
N GLY A 36 -4.33 36.58 -42.17
CA GLY A 36 -4.65 37.99 -42.06
C GLY A 36 -6.18 38.12 -41.91
N ARG A 37 -6.60 38.78 -40.84
CA ARG A 37 -7.73 39.74 -40.76
C ARG A 37 -9.19 39.27 -40.57
N GLY A 38 -9.81 39.91 -39.56
CA GLY A 38 -11.22 40.35 -39.52
C GLY A 38 -12.01 39.74 -38.37
N GLY A 39 -12.64 40.45 -37.43
CA GLY A 39 -12.86 41.89 -37.24
C GLY A 39 -14.11 42.10 -36.35
N GLY A 40 -14.08 43.14 -35.48
CA GLY A 40 -15.24 43.77 -34.80
C GLY A 40 -15.93 42.93 -33.70
N GLY A 41 -16.24 43.41 -32.49
CA GLY A 41 -16.47 44.77 -32.00
C GLY A 41 -17.79 44.78 -31.23
N GLY A 42 -17.87 45.44 -30.07
CA GLY A 42 -19.17 45.86 -29.50
C GLY A 42 -19.36 45.67 -27.99
N PHE A 43 -19.17 46.77 -27.26
CA PHE A 43 -19.56 47.03 -25.88
C PHE A 43 -21.07 47.22 -25.70
N ARG A 44 -21.59 46.95 -24.49
CA ARG A 44 -22.61 47.68 -23.69
C ARG A 44 -22.89 46.83 -22.41
N GLY A 45 -22.68 47.29 -21.17
CA GLY A 45 -23.44 48.31 -20.43
C GLY A 45 -24.78 47.70 -19.97
N GLY A 46 -25.27 47.70 -18.73
CA GLY A 46 -25.00 48.37 -17.45
C GLY A 46 -26.30 48.28 -16.60
N PHE A 47 -26.26 48.74 -15.33
CA PHE A 47 -27.36 48.86 -14.34
C PHE A 47 -27.79 47.56 -13.63
N GLY A 48 -28.01 47.51 -12.32
CA GLY A 48 -28.15 48.52 -11.26
C GLY A 48 -29.14 47.97 -10.21
N GLY A 49 -29.02 48.32 -8.93
CA GLY A 49 -30.08 48.06 -7.96
C GLY A 49 -29.67 47.85 -6.50
N ASP A 50 -29.65 48.95 -5.76
CA ASP A 50 -29.57 49.09 -4.30
C ASP A 50 -30.56 48.28 -3.45
N ARG A 51 -30.14 47.97 -2.22
CA ARG A 51 -30.85 48.08 -0.92
C ARG A 51 -29.86 47.59 0.14
N GLY A 52 -29.51 48.29 1.21
CA GLY A 52 -30.20 49.34 1.96
C GLY A 52 -29.96 49.00 3.44
N GLY A 53 -29.29 49.90 4.16
CA GLY A 53 -28.69 49.63 5.47
C GLY A 53 -29.59 49.83 6.70
N ARG A 54 -28.94 49.67 7.87
CA ARG A 54 -29.24 50.23 9.22
C ARG A 54 -28.26 49.54 10.18
N GLY A 55 -27.50 50.18 11.08
CA GLY A 55 -27.49 51.55 11.59
C GLY A 55 -27.23 51.51 13.10
N GLY A 56 -26.28 52.32 13.59
CA GLY A 56 -26.06 52.70 15.00
C GLY A 56 -25.17 51.75 15.82
N GLY A 57 -24.20 52.17 16.64
CA GLY A 57 -23.82 53.49 17.14
C GLY A 57 -23.48 53.39 18.64
N PHE A 58 -22.35 53.99 19.06
CA PHE A 58 -21.91 54.30 20.45
C PHE A 58 -21.52 53.09 21.35
N GLY A 59 -20.52 53.12 22.23
CA GLY A 59 -19.57 54.14 22.68
C GLY A 59 -18.69 53.55 23.82
N ASP A 60 -17.47 54.09 23.95
CA ASP A 60 -16.58 54.19 25.13
C ASP A 60 -16.50 53.08 26.21
N ARG A 61 -15.27 52.57 26.47
CA ARG A 61 -14.47 52.92 27.67
C ARG A 61 -13.16 52.11 27.78
N GLY A 62 -12.09 52.85 28.11
CA GLY A 62 -10.84 52.54 28.85
C GLY A 62 -10.37 51.08 28.98
N GLY A 63 -9.10 50.75 28.80
CA GLY A 63 -7.90 51.48 29.25
C GLY A 63 -6.98 50.49 29.99
N ARG A 64 -5.67 50.80 30.00
CA ARG A 64 -4.51 50.04 30.55
C ARG A 64 -3.98 48.95 29.61
N GLY A 65 -2.76 49.02 29.08
CA GLY A 65 -1.57 49.76 29.51
C GLY A 65 -0.46 48.75 29.82
N SER A 66 0.41 48.50 28.85
CA SER A 66 1.68 47.80 29.05
C SER A 66 2.60 48.59 29.99
N PRO A 67 3.62 47.94 30.57
CA PRO A 67 4.95 48.53 30.43
C PRO A 67 6.02 47.52 30.01
N ARG A 68 6.87 47.97 29.08
CA ARG A 68 8.19 47.42 28.75
C ARG A 68 9.15 47.61 29.93
N GLY A 69 10.08 46.68 30.14
CA GLY A 69 11.30 46.99 30.90
C GLY A 69 12.21 45.82 31.32
N ARG A 70 13.18 45.50 30.46
CA ARG A 70 14.65 45.39 30.75
C ARG A 70 15.16 44.40 31.83
N GLY A 71 16.03 43.46 31.42
CA GLY A 71 17.09 42.90 32.29
C GLY A 71 17.55 41.46 31.98
N SER A 72 18.71 41.27 31.33
CA SER A 72 19.48 40.01 31.30
C SER A 72 20.39 39.93 32.55
N PRO A 73 20.87 38.75 33.06
CA PRO A 73 21.94 38.00 32.37
C PRO A 73 22.00 36.46 32.59
N ARG A 74 22.74 35.80 31.67
CA ARG A 74 23.43 34.49 31.69
C ARG A 74 23.34 33.62 32.96
N GLY A 75 23.07 32.32 32.77
CA GLY A 75 23.43 31.28 33.75
C GLY A 75 23.13 29.82 33.34
N ARG A 76 24.17 29.14 32.83
CA ARG A 76 24.59 27.75 33.13
C ARG A 76 23.60 26.58 32.87
N GLY A 77 23.98 25.70 31.94
CA GLY A 77 23.26 24.46 31.62
C GLY A 77 23.51 23.28 32.55
N SER A 78 22.69 22.24 32.40
CA SER A 78 22.99 20.81 32.61
C SER A 78 21.77 19.94 32.23
N PRO A 79 21.97 18.63 31.96
CA PRO A 79 21.40 17.99 30.78
C PRO A 79 20.43 16.83 31.08
N ARG A 80 19.91 16.24 29.99
CA ARG A 80 19.39 14.86 29.87
C ARG A 80 18.08 14.53 30.60
N GLY A 81 17.03 14.37 29.79
CA GLY A 81 15.82 13.64 30.15
C GLY A 81 15.06 13.17 28.93
N GLY A 82 15.75 12.62 27.93
CA GLY A 82 15.13 12.03 26.74
C GLY A 82 14.41 10.74 27.10
N GLY A 83 13.16 10.85 27.57
CA GLY A 83 12.24 9.74 27.76
C GLY A 83 11.80 9.17 26.42
N ARG A 84 12.67 8.37 25.79
CA ARG A 84 12.28 7.48 24.69
C ARG A 84 11.59 6.24 25.27
N GLY A 85 10.31 6.39 25.62
CA GLY A 85 9.35 5.29 25.68
C GLY A 85 9.00 4.88 24.25
N GLY A 86 9.90 4.17 23.59
CA GLY A 86 9.69 3.62 22.25
C GLY A 86 9.86 2.12 22.29
N ALA A 87 8.76 1.39 22.13
CA ALA A 87 8.69 -0.05 22.02
C ALA A 87 9.85 -0.60 21.18
N GLY A 88 10.59 -1.55 21.76
CA GLY A 88 11.89 -2.00 21.31
C GLY A 88 11.84 -2.89 20.07
N GLY A 89 11.48 -2.34 18.91
CA GLY A 89 11.54 -3.07 17.66
C GLY A 89 12.97 -3.53 17.31
N MET A 90 13.06 -4.65 16.59
CA MET A 90 14.29 -5.31 16.12
C MET A 90 15.36 -4.32 15.60
N ARG A 91 16.44 -4.10 16.36
CA ARG A 91 17.54 -3.21 15.94
C ARG A 91 18.40 -3.90 14.87
N GLY A 92 18.83 -3.17 13.85
CA GLY A 92 19.73 -3.68 12.80
C GLY A 92 21.07 -4.16 13.37
N GLY A 93 21.71 -5.12 12.71
CA GLY A 93 23.04 -5.63 13.07
C GLY A 93 23.06 -6.87 13.98
N ARG A 94 21.92 -7.54 14.22
CA ARG A 94 21.88 -8.82 14.94
C ARG A 94 21.84 -9.99 13.97
N THR A 95 22.56 -11.06 14.30
CA THR A 95 22.45 -12.35 13.62
C THR A 95 21.06 -12.94 13.87
N VAL A 96 20.38 -13.34 12.81
CA VAL A 96 19.05 -13.92 12.84
C VAL A 96 19.07 -15.24 12.08
N VAL A 97 18.18 -16.16 12.44
CA VAL A 97 18.00 -17.43 11.73
C VAL A 97 16.75 -17.31 10.88
N VAL A 98 16.81 -17.75 9.63
CA VAL A 98 15.64 -17.76 8.73
C VAL A 98 15.18 -19.20 8.57
N GLU A 99 13.92 -19.46 8.90
CA GLU A 99 13.28 -20.77 8.76
C GLU A 99 12.09 -20.68 7.80
N PRO A 100 11.78 -21.73 7.03
CA PRO A 100 10.58 -21.76 6.20
C PRO A 100 9.32 -21.75 7.08
N HIS A 101 8.31 -20.98 6.67
CA HIS A 101 6.98 -21.02 7.29
C HIS A 101 6.16 -22.19 6.73
N ARG A 102 5.05 -22.57 7.40
CA ARG A 102 4.06 -23.53 6.86
C ARG A 102 3.45 -23.12 5.51
N PHE A 103 3.53 -21.83 5.15
CA PHE A 103 3.03 -21.33 3.88
C PHE A 103 4.20 -21.25 2.91
N GLU A 104 4.04 -21.85 1.74
CA GLU A 104 5.08 -21.86 0.71
C GLU A 104 5.41 -20.42 0.27
N GLY A 105 6.71 -20.10 0.21
CA GLY A 105 7.20 -18.77 -0.15
C GLY A 105 7.26 -17.76 1.01
N ALA A 106 6.77 -18.12 2.20
CA ALA A 106 6.92 -17.32 3.42
C ALA A 106 7.94 -17.94 4.38
N PHE A 107 8.58 -17.08 5.18
CA PHE A 107 9.66 -17.43 6.08
C PHE A 107 9.47 -16.76 7.45
N ILE A 108 10.03 -17.36 8.49
CA ILE A 108 10.13 -16.77 9.83
C ILE A 108 11.58 -16.40 10.07
N VAL A 109 11.81 -15.13 10.39
CA VAL A 109 13.10 -14.64 10.88
C VAL A 109 13.06 -14.73 12.40
N LYS A 110 13.75 -15.73 12.96
CA LYS A 110 13.92 -15.91 14.40
C LYS A 110 14.98 -14.99 14.94
N GLY A 111 14.65 -14.30 16.03
CA GLY A 111 15.55 -13.36 16.70
C GLY A 111 15.14 -13.13 18.14
N LYS A 112 15.22 -11.88 18.63
CA LYS A 112 14.64 -11.52 19.94
C LYS A 112 13.10 -11.52 19.88
N GLU A 113 12.59 -11.11 18.73
CA GLU A 113 11.18 -11.13 18.37
C GLU A 113 11.13 -11.80 17.01
N ASP A 114 10.25 -12.78 16.86
CA ASP A 114 10.08 -13.48 15.59
C ASP A 114 9.31 -12.59 14.63
N ALA A 115 9.72 -12.60 13.36
CA ALA A 115 9.12 -11.77 12.33
C ALA A 115 8.81 -12.58 11.07
N LEU A 116 7.64 -12.35 10.49
CA LEU A 116 7.30 -12.90 9.18
C LEU A 116 8.14 -12.21 8.09
N ALA A 117 8.59 -12.95 7.09
CA ALA A 117 9.35 -12.43 5.97
C ALA A 117 9.05 -13.15 4.65
N THR A 118 9.37 -12.49 3.54
CA THR A 118 9.33 -13.06 2.18
C THR A 118 10.71 -12.96 1.54
N LYS A 119 11.03 -13.88 0.63
CA LYS A 119 12.28 -13.83 -0.15
C LYS A 119 12.19 -12.70 -1.17
N ASN A 120 13.10 -11.75 -1.11
CA ASN A 120 13.08 -10.58 -1.97
C ASN A 120 13.39 -10.96 -3.42
N LEU A 121 12.49 -10.60 -4.34
CA LEU A 121 12.73 -10.79 -5.78
C LEU A 121 13.74 -9.76 -6.34
N VAL A 122 13.80 -8.56 -5.76
CA VAL A 122 14.67 -7.45 -6.22
C VAL A 122 15.67 -7.11 -5.11
N VAL A 123 16.77 -7.86 -5.08
CA VAL A 123 17.82 -7.75 -4.05
C VAL A 123 18.39 -6.33 -4.00
N GLY A 124 18.57 -5.81 -2.80
CA GLY A 124 19.16 -4.49 -2.55
C GLY A 124 18.15 -3.37 -2.39
N GLU A 125 16.88 -3.61 -2.72
CA GLU A 125 15.83 -2.60 -2.63
C GLU A 125 14.70 -2.93 -1.63
N SER A 126 14.31 -1.93 -0.84
CA SER A 126 13.09 -1.94 -0.03
C SER A 126 11.98 -1.13 -0.71
N VAL A 127 10.72 -1.56 -0.59
CA VAL A 127 9.59 -0.87 -1.23
C VAL A 127 9.07 0.29 -0.38
N TYR A 128 8.94 0.11 0.93
CA TYR A 128 8.36 1.10 1.84
C TYR A 128 9.22 1.34 3.08
N GLY A 129 10.52 1.00 3.01
CA GLY A 129 11.49 1.18 4.08
C GLY A 129 11.44 0.10 5.16
N GLU A 130 10.90 -1.08 4.84
CA GLU A 130 10.91 -2.27 5.69
C GLU A 130 12.32 -2.78 5.96
N LYS A 131 12.47 -3.49 7.09
CA LYS A 131 13.74 -4.14 7.44
C LYS A 131 14.01 -5.29 6.49
N ARG A 132 15.28 -5.47 6.15
CA ARG A 132 15.77 -6.52 5.28
C ARG A 132 16.82 -7.34 6.01
N VAL A 133 16.83 -8.63 5.72
CA VAL A 133 17.77 -9.61 6.26
C VAL A 133 18.48 -10.22 5.07
N SER A 134 19.79 -10.07 5.00
CA SER A 134 20.60 -10.71 3.98
C SER A 134 21.26 -11.96 4.55
N VAL A 135 21.15 -13.07 3.82
CA VAL A 135 21.78 -14.35 4.12
C VAL A 135 22.70 -14.66 2.95
N GLU A 136 23.96 -14.96 3.25
CA GLU A 136 24.93 -15.43 2.25
C GLU A 136 24.80 -16.96 2.16
N GLU A 137 24.20 -17.45 1.08
CA GLU A 137 24.13 -18.88 0.78
C GLU A 137 25.19 -19.18 -0.29
N ALA A 138 26.29 -19.80 0.15
CA ALA A 138 27.45 -20.14 -0.68
C ALA A 138 27.99 -18.93 -1.48
N GLU A 139 27.52 -18.75 -2.72
CA GLU A 139 27.95 -17.72 -3.68
C GLU A 139 26.85 -16.69 -4.00
N ASN A 140 25.61 -16.89 -3.55
CA ASN A 140 24.49 -15.99 -3.82
C ASN A 140 24.03 -15.28 -2.55
N LYS A 141 23.93 -13.95 -2.65
CA LYS A 141 23.35 -13.12 -1.59
C LYS A 141 21.83 -13.16 -1.71
N VAL A 142 21.20 -13.96 -0.86
CA VAL A 142 19.74 -14.00 -0.73
C VAL A 142 19.31 -12.93 0.25
N GLU A 143 18.28 -12.16 -0.09
CA GLU A 143 17.71 -11.16 0.79
C GLU A 143 16.26 -11.50 1.12
N TYR A 144 15.88 -11.31 2.37
CA TYR A 144 14.53 -11.48 2.89
C TYR A 144 14.01 -10.13 3.37
N ARG A 145 12.73 -9.86 3.12
CA ARG A 145 12.03 -8.63 3.52
C ARG A 145 11.08 -8.94 4.66
N VAL A 146 11.19 -8.19 5.75
CA VAL A 146 10.28 -8.32 6.89
C VAL A 146 8.90 -7.83 6.48
N TRP A 147 7.89 -8.67 6.71
CA TRP A 147 6.50 -8.41 6.41
C TRP A 147 5.76 -8.04 7.69
N ASN A 148 5.29 -6.80 7.78
CA ASN A 148 4.63 -6.28 8.98
C ASN A 148 3.13 -6.66 9.03
N PRO A 149 2.67 -7.46 10.01
CA PRO A 149 1.26 -7.79 10.19
C PRO A 149 0.34 -6.58 10.44
N PHE A 150 0.84 -5.52 11.09
CA PHE A 150 0.08 -4.29 11.35
C PHE A 150 -0.10 -3.39 10.11
N ARG A 151 0.50 -3.74 8.98
CA ARG A 151 0.34 -3.02 7.70
C ARG A 151 -0.28 -3.87 6.61
N SER A 152 -0.31 -5.18 6.78
CA SER A 152 -0.75 -6.14 5.78
C SER A 152 -1.74 -7.10 6.40
N LYS A 153 -2.99 -7.02 5.98
CA LYS A 153 -4.07 -7.89 6.46
C LYS A 153 -3.81 -9.36 6.10
N LEU A 154 -3.14 -9.61 4.98
CA LEU A 154 -2.70 -10.96 4.61
C LEU A 154 -1.64 -11.50 5.59
N ALA A 155 -0.66 -10.67 5.99
CA ALA A 155 0.33 -11.08 6.99
C ALA A 155 -0.31 -11.27 8.36
N ALA A 156 -1.26 -10.41 8.75
CA ALA A 156 -2.06 -10.59 9.95
C ALA A 156 -2.81 -11.92 9.91
N GLY A 157 -3.44 -12.29 8.78
CA GLY A 157 -4.13 -13.57 8.63
C GLY A 157 -3.21 -14.77 8.75
N MET A 158 -2.01 -14.69 8.17
CA MET A 158 -1.00 -15.76 8.27
C MET A 158 -0.55 -15.98 9.72
N MET A 159 -0.36 -14.90 10.48
CA MET A 159 0.02 -14.92 11.90
C MET A 159 -1.15 -15.28 12.82
N ALA A 160 -2.38 -14.90 12.47
CA ALA A 160 -3.59 -15.16 13.25
C ALA A 160 -4.04 -16.63 13.19
N GLY A 161 -3.49 -17.43 12.28
CA GLY A 161 -3.67 -18.87 12.32
C GLY A 161 -4.23 -19.50 11.05
N LEU A 162 -4.48 -18.74 9.97
CA LEU A 162 -5.05 -19.28 8.71
C LEU A 162 -4.42 -20.62 8.29
N GLU A 163 -5.21 -21.63 7.94
CA GLU A 163 -4.70 -22.93 7.54
C GLU A 163 -4.06 -22.87 6.15
N ASN A 164 -4.77 -22.25 5.19
CA ASN A 164 -4.30 -22.19 3.82
C ASN A 164 -4.73 -20.89 3.11
N ILE A 165 -3.75 -20.12 2.63
CA ILE A 165 -3.97 -18.91 1.82
C ILE A 165 -4.03 -19.21 0.32
N HIS A 166 -3.63 -20.42 -0.09
CA HIS A 166 -3.58 -20.91 -1.46
C HIS A 166 -2.69 -20.14 -2.44
N ILE A 167 -2.04 -19.07 -1.98
CA ILE A 167 -0.96 -18.38 -2.67
C ILE A 167 0.31 -19.21 -2.48
N LYS A 168 0.79 -19.82 -3.56
CA LYS A 168 1.97 -20.66 -3.60
C LYS A 168 2.91 -20.21 -4.72
N PRO A 169 4.21 -20.57 -4.68
CA PRO A 169 5.12 -20.33 -5.79
C PRO A 169 4.55 -20.85 -7.12
N GLY A 170 4.61 -20.04 -8.17
CA GLY A 170 4.07 -20.33 -9.50
C GLY A 170 2.55 -20.15 -9.68
N ALA A 171 1.80 -19.77 -8.64
CA ALA A 171 0.38 -19.50 -8.78
C ALA A 171 0.09 -18.23 -9.62
N LYS A 172 -1.15 -18.08 -10.10
CA LYS A 172 -1.64 -16.81 -10.65
C LYS A 172 -2.63 -16.19 -9.67
N VAL A 173 -2.32 -14.97 -9.21
CA VAL A 173 -3.10 -14.26 -8.18
C VAL A 173 -3.72 -13.00 -8.78
N LEU A 174 -5.02 -12.80 -8.59
CA LEU A 174 -5.69 -11.53 -8.84
C LEU A 174 -5.88 -10.81 -7.51
N TYR A 175 -5.23 -9.67 -7.34
CA TYR A 175 -5.27 -8.84 -6.15
C TYR A 175 -6.20 -7.65 -6.40
N LEU A 176 -7.34 -7.60 -5.69
CA LEU A 176 -8.32 -6.52 -5.76
C LEU A 176 -8.09 -5.52 -4.63
N GLY A 177 -7.86 -4.25 -4.97
CA GLY A 177 -7.55 -3.20 -4.01
C GLY A 177 -6.06 -3.15 -3.65
N ALA A 178 -5.19 -3.10 -4.65
CA ALA A 178 -3.74 -3.15 -4.50
C ALA A 178 -3.13 -1.92 -3.80
N ALA A 179 -3.85 -0.81 -3.71
CA ALA A 179 -3.41 0.47 -3.18
C ALA A 179 -2.02 0.87 -3.74
N SER A 180 -1.06 1.19 -2.89
CA SER A 180 0.31 1.56 -3.29
C SER A 180 1.23 0.36 -3.56
N GLY A 181 0.73 -0.88 -3.46
CA GLY A 181 1.49 -2.09 -3.76
C GLY A 181 2.40 -2.60 -2.63
N THR A 182 2.21 -2.14 -1.39
CA THR A 182 2.99 -2.60 -0.22
C THR A 182 2.84 -4.11 -0.01
N THR A 183 1.60 -4.59 0.16
CA THR A 183 1.28 -6.01 0.32
C THR A 183 1.48 -6.79 -0.98
N VAL A 184 1.12 -6.19 -2.11
CA VAL A 184 1.30 -6.80 -3.45
C VAL A 184 2.76 -7.17 -3.69
N SER A 185 3.71 -6.35 -3.23
CA SER A 185 5.14 -6.65 -3.35
C SER A 185 5.55 -7.91 -2.58
N HIS A 186 4.93 -8.20 -1.43
CA HIS A 186 5.18 -9.42 -0.67
C HIS A 186 4.47 -10.62 -1.30
N VAL A 187 3.25 -10.44 -1.83
CA VAL A 187 2.57 -11.49 -2.60
C VAL A 187 3.41 -11.89 -3.80
N SER A 188 3.90 -10.92 -4.58
CA SER A 188 4.81 -11.13 -5.71
C SER A 188 6.09 -11.89 -5.31
N ASP A 189 6.70 -11.55 -4.17
CA ASP A 189 7.84 -12.28 -3.62
C ASP A 189 7.48 -13.75 -3.30
N MET A 190 6.28 -14.03 -2.78
CA MET A 190 5.82 -15.39 -2.47
C MET A 190 5.52 -16.23 -3.72
N VAL A 191 4.88 -15.63 -4.71
CA VAL A 191 4.54 -16.34 -5.96
C VAL A 191 5.78 -16.61 -6.80
N GLY A 192 6.82 -15.78 -6.65
CA GLY A 192 8.09 -15.93 -7.34
C GLY A 192 8.04 -15.55 -8.83
N PRO A 193 9.13 -15.79 -9.57
CA PRO A 193 9.27 -15.36 -10.97
C PRO A 193 8.36 -16.11 -11.94
N GLU A 194 8.02 -17.38 -11.65
CA GLU A 194 7.11 -18.20 -12.46
C GLU A 194 5.63 -17.84 -12.25
N GLY A 195 5.34 -17.15 -11.14
CA GLY A 195 4.02 -16.69 -10.79
C GLY A 195 3.63 -15.37 -11.44
N LEU A 196 2.34 -15.04 -11.40
CA LEU A 196 1.85 -13.74 -11.85
C LEU A 196 0.89 -13.13 -10.82
N VAL A 197 1.02 -11.82 -10.61
CA VAL A 197 0.13 -11.04 -9.75
C VAL A 197 -0.52 -9.93 -10.57
N TYR A 198 -1.81 -10.06 -10.83
CA TYR A 198 -2.63 -9.01 -11.42
C TYR A 198 -3.10 -8.08 -10.31
N ALA A 199 -2.60 -6.86 -10.27
CA ALA A 199 -2.87 -5.91 -9.18
C ALA A 199 -3.84 -4.83 -9.65
N VAL A 200 -5.11 -4.92 -9.22
CA VAL A 200 -6.18 -3.99 -9.59
C VAL A 200 -6.28 -2.88 -8.55
N GLU A 201 -6.17 -1.64 -9.01
CA GLU A 201 -6.32 -0.45 -8.17
C GLU A 201 -7.15 0.62 -8.89
N PHE A 202 -8.08 1.26 -8.19
CA PHE A 202 -8.93 2.29 -8.79
C PHE A 202 -8.26 3.67 -8.77
N SER A 203 -7.54 4.01 -7.70
CA SER A 203 -6.95 5.34 -7.52
C SER A 203 -5.76 5.55 -8.44
N HIS A 204 -5.79 6.61 -9.26
CA HIS A 204 -4.63 6.99 -10.09
C HIS A 204 -3.38 7.37 -9.27
N ARG A 205 -3.56 7.95 -8.08
CA ARG A 205 -2.43 8.30 -7.20
C ARG A 205 -1.74 7.04 -6.71
N SER A 206 -2.51 6.12 -6.13
CA SER A 206 -1.99 4.84 -5.65
C SER A 206 -1.47 3.99 -6.80
N GLY A 207 -2.14 4.02 -7.95
CA GLY A 207 -1.74 3.37 -9.19
C GLY A 207 -0.37 3.84 -9.69
N ARG A 208 -0.01 5.12 -9.53
CA ARG A 208 1.34 5.60 -9.85
C ARG A 208 2.41 4.89 -9.02
N ASP A 209 2.18 4.73 -7.72
CA ASP A 209 3.11 4.04 -6.82
C ASP A 209 3.17 2.54 -7.15
N LEU A 210 2.02 1.92 -7.41
CA LEU A 210 1.92 0.53 -7.84
C LEU A 210 2.69 0.27 -9.14
N ILE A 211 2.59 1.17 -10.13
CA ILE A 211 3.36 1.09 -11.39
C ILE A 211 4.87 1.17 -11.10
N ASN A 212 5.31 2.02 -10.17
CA ASN A 212 6.72 2.11 -9.80
C ASN A 212 7.24 0.82 -9.14
N VAL A 213 6.40 0.14 -8.35
CA VAL A 213 6.73 -1.20 -7.82
C VAL A 213 6.78 -2.23 -8.93
N ALA A 214 5.81 -2.22 -9.85
CA ALA A 214 5.73 -3.17 -10.96
C ALA A 214 6.87 -3.01 -11.98
N LYS A 215 7.39 -1.80 -12.19
CA LYS A 215 8.59 -1.58 -13.03
C LYS A 215 9.80 -2.39 -12.58
N LYS A 216 9.88 -2.68 -11.28
CA LYS A 216 11.01 -3.40 -10.67
C LYS A 216 10.73 -4.88 -10.51
N ARG A 217 9.44 -5.26 -10.42
CA ARG A 217 8.97 -6.63 -10.23
C ARG A 217 8.20 -7.09 -11.47
N PRO A 218 8.83 -7.85 -12.38
CA PRO A 218 8.24 -8.19 -13.67
C PRO A 218 7.01 -9.10 -13.58
N ASN A 219 6.84 -9.82 -12.46
CA ASN A 219 5.69 -10.68 -12.21
C ASN A 219 4.43 -9.92 -11.75
N ILE A 220 4.49 -8.59 -11.60
CA ILE A 220 3.33 -7.76 -11.25
C ILE A 220 2.80 -7.06 -12.50
N ILE A 221 1.52 -7.26 -12.81
CA ILE A 221 0.80 -6.54 -13.86
C ILE A 221 -0.13 -5.53 -13.19
N PRO A 222 0.21 -4.21 -13.20
CA PRO A 222 -0.62 -3.18 -12.59
C PRO A 222 -1.80 -2.83 -13.51
N ILE A 223 -3.00 -2.82 -12.96
CA ILE A 223 -4.25 -2.51 -13.66
C ILE A 223 -4.92 -1.35 -12.92
N VAL A 224 -4.92 -0.16 -13.53
CA VAL A 224 -5.55 1.03 -12.93
C VAL A 224 -6.97 1.18 -13.46
N GLU A 225 -7.89 0.39 -12.90
CA GLU A 225 -9.31 0.34 -13.27
C GLU A 225 -10.21 0.03 -12.07
N ASP A 226 -11.51 0.28 -12.23
CA ASP A 226 -12.50 -0.04 -11.20
C ASP A 226 -12.80 -1.55 -11.16
N ALA A 227 -12.53 -2.17 -10.00
CA ALA A 227 -12.78 -3.59 -9.75
C ALA A 227 -14.27 -3.99 -9.91
N ARG A 228 -15.22 -3.04 -9.81
CA ARG A 228 -16.65 -3.28 -10.08
C ARG A 228 -16.95 -3.64 -11.54
N HIS A 229 -16.04 -3.34 -12.46
CA HIS A 229 -16.22 -3.47 -13.90
C HIS A 229 -15.13 -4.37 -14.55
N PRO A 230 -15.07 -5.68 -14.22
CA PRO A 230 -14.08 -6.62 -14.76
C PRO A 230 -14.02 -6.71 -16.28
N LEU A 231 -15.11 -6.37 -16.97
CA LEU A 231 -15.16 -6.29 -18.43
C LEU A 231 -14.12 -5.32 -19.02
N LYS A 232 -13.77 -4.24 -18.30
CA LYS A 232 -12.82 -3.23 -18.79
C LYS A 232 -11.40 -3.75 -18.92
N TYR A 233 -10.99 -4.66 -18.04
CA TYR A 233 -9.64 -5.25 -18.03
C TYR A 233 -9.63 -6.74 -18.38
N ARG A 234 -10.73 -7.25 -18.97
CA ARG A 234 -10.85 -8.65 -19.37
C ARG A 234 -9.79 -9.10 -20.38
N MET A 235 -9.24 -8.17 -21.16
CA MET A 235 -8.20 -8.46 -22.14
C MET A 235 -6.81 -8.64 -21.52
N LEU A 236 -6.62 -8.18 -20.28
CA LEU A 236 -5.34 -8.21 -19.58
C LEU A 236 -5.21 -9.42 -18.65
N VAL A 237 -6.32 -9.82 -18.03
CA VAL A 237 -6.33 -10.83 -16.96
C VAL A 237 -6.73 -12.18 -17.54
N GLY A 238 -5.83 -13.17 -17.43
CA GLY A 238 -6.12 -14.57 -17.74
C GLY A 238 -6.79 -15.31 -16.58
N MET A 239 -7.03 -16.61 -16.75
CA MET A 239 -7.58 -17.44 -15.66
C MET A 239 -6.59 -17.54 -14.49
N VAL A 240 -7.03 -17.14 -13.30
CA VAL A 240 -6.27 -17.11 -12.05
C VAL A 240 -6.63 -18.27 -11.12
N ASP A 241 -5.69 -18.62 -10.25
CA ASP A 241 -5.86 -19.68 -9.25
C ASP A 241 -6.46 -19.13 -7.94
N VAL A 242 -6.07 -17.91 -7.58
CA VAL A 242 -6.47 -17.26 -6.33
C VAL A 242 -6.88 -15.82 -6.55
N ILE A 243 -7.97 -15.40 -5.92
CA ILE A 243 -8.34 -13.98 -5.76
C ILE A 243 -8.06 -13.56 -4.33
N PHE A 244 -7.27 -12.50 -4.12
CA PHE A 244 -7.17 -11.82 -2.84
C PHE A 244 -7.92 -10.48 -2.91
N SER A 245 -8.85 -10.24 -1.99
CA SER A 245 -9.64 -9.01 -1.95
C SER A 245 -9.40 -8.23 -0.67
N ASP A 246 -8.85 -7.02 -0.81
CA ASP A 246 -8.69 -6.02 0.26
C ASP A 246 -9.53 -4.75 0.00
N VAL A 247 -10.57 -4.90 -0.81
CA VAL A 247 -11.48 -3.79 -1.15
C VAL A 247 -12.39 -3.50 0.04
N ALA A 248 -12.35 -2.28 0.57
CA ALA A 248 -13.25 -1.82 1.62
C ALA A 248 -14.46 -1.09 1.02
N GLN A 249 -15.46 -1.86 0.56
CA GLN A 249 -16.71 -1.33 0.00
C GLN A 249 -17.92 -2.10 0.55
N PRO A 250 -19.11 -1.48 0.69
CA PRO A 250 -20.32 -2.20 1.11
C PRO A 250 -20.75 -3.30 0.14
N ASP A 251 -20.43 -3.16 -1.15
CA ASP A 251 -20.73 -4.15 -2.20
C ASP A 251 -19.59 -5.15 -2.45
N GLN A 252 -18.76 -5.42 -1.43
CA GLN A 252 -17.56 -6.25 -1.54
C GLN A 252 -17.85 -7.66 -2.09
N ALA A 253 -18.82 -8.40 -1.53
CA ALA A 253 -19.17 -9.74 -2.02
C ALA A 253 -19.52 -9.76 -3.52
N ARG A 254 -20.25 -8.74 -4.00
CA ARG A 254 -20.63 -8.61 -5.42
C ARG A 254 -19.41 -8.37 -6.30
N ILE A 255 -18.49 -7.50 -5.87
CA ILE A 255 -17.25 -7.21 -6.60
C ILE A 255 -16.41 -8.49 -6.75
N VAL A 256 -16.22 -9.21 -5.64
CA VAL A 256 -15.45 -10.46 -5.63
C VAL A 256 -16.11 -11.52 -6.50
N ALA A 257 -17.43 -11.69 -6.38
CA ALA A 257 -18.17 -12.65 -7.18
C ALA A 257 -18.08 -12.36 -8.67
N TYR A 258 -18.27 -11.10 -9.08
CA TYR A 258 -18.21 -10.73 -10.47
C TYR A 258 -16.80 -10.96 -11.05
N ASN A 259 -15.74 -10.63 -10.31
CA ASN A 259 -14.37 -10.93 -10.69
C ASN A 259 -14.10 -12.44 -10.82
N ALA A 260 -14.61 -13.23 -9.88
CA ALA A 260 -14.44 -14.68 -9.90
C ALA A 260 -15.17 -15.34 -11.07
N GLN A 261 -16.32 -14.80 -11.48
CA GLN A 261 -17.05 -15.30 -12.64
C GLN A 261 -16.25 -15.18 -13.94
N TYR A 262 -15.45 -14.12 -14.12
CA TYR A 262 -14.64 -13.94 -15.32
C TYR A 262 -13.26 -14.60 -15.24
N PHE A 263 -12.61 -14.55 -14.08
CA PHE A 263 -11.17 -14.85 -13.99
C PHE A 263 -10.82 -16.04 -13.12
N LEU A 264 -11.64 -16.42 -12.14
CA LEU A 264 -11.28 -17.50 -11.21
C LEU A 264 -11.59 -18.87 -11.81
N LYS A 265 -10.60 -19.77 -11.80
CA LYS A 265 -10.79 -21.16 -12.23
C LYS A 265 -11.84 -21.85 -11.36
N ASN A 266 -12.54 -22.83 -11.93
CA ASN A 266 -13.38 -23.74 -11.14
C ASN A 266 -12.50 -24.50 -10.14
N GLY A 267 -12.94 -24.57 -8.88
CA GLY A 267 -12.12 -25.09 -7.78
C GLY A 267 -11.04 -24.11 -7.28
N GLY A 268 -10.92 -22.93 -7.89
CA GLY A 268 -10.04 -21.86 -7.44
C GLY A 268 -10.46 -21.30 -6.07
N HIS A 269 -9.60 -20.47 -5.49
CA HIS A 269 -9.76 -20.02 -4.12
C HIS A 269 -9.83 -18.49 -4.02
N CYS A 270 -10.53 -18.00 -3.02
CA CYS A 270 -10.67 -16.58 -2.75
C CYS A 270 -10.40 -16.32 -1.28
N VAL A 271 -9.59 -15.32 -1.01
CA VAL A 271 -9.21 -14.86 0.32
C VAL A 271 -9.70 -13.42 0.43
N ILE A 272 -10.66 -13.17 1.31
CA ILE A 272 -11.37 -11.90 1.42
C ILE A 272 -11.11 -11.30 2.80
N SER A 273 -10.63 -10.06 2.83
CA SER A 273 -10.54 -9.29 4.06
C SER A 273 -11.82 -8.48 4.26
N ILE A 274 -12.63 -8.87 5.22
CA ILE A 274 -13.89 -8.21 5.57
C ILE A 274 -13.64 -7.24 6.72
N LYS A 275 -14.00 -5.97 6.53
CA LYS A 275 -14.00 -4.95 7.58
C LYS A 275 -15.44 -4.60 7.91
N ALA A 276 -15.91 -5.00 9.09
CA ALA A 276 -17.32 -4.85 9.46
C ALA A 276 -17.80 -3.40 9.33
N ASN A 277 -17.03 -2.46 9.90
CA ASN A 277 -17.35 -1.02 9.91
C ASN A 277 -17.46 -0.37 8.52
N CYS A 278 -16.89 -0.97 7.46
CA CYS A 278 -17.01 -0.44 6.10
C CYS A 278 -18.23 -0.98 5.36
N ILE A 279 -18.84 -2.05 5.86
CA ILE A 279 -20.04 -2.66 5.26
C ILE A 279 -21.27 -2.15 5.98
N ASP A 280 -21.30 -2.27 7.31
CA ASP A 280 -22.35 -1.75 8.17
C ASP A 280 -21.72 -1.33 9.50
N SER A 281 -21.74 -0.03 9.78
CA SER A 281 -21.20 0.56 11.01
C SER A 281 -22.16 0.48 12.21
N THR A 282 -23.39 0.02 12.00
CA THR A 282 -24.44 -0.02 13.03
C THR A 282 -24.62 -1.43 13.60
N ALA A 283 -24.35 -2.45 12.79
CA ALA A 283 -24.44 -3.85 13.19
C ALA A 283 -23.18 -4.34 13.93
N ALA A 284 -23.35 -5.38 14.75
CA ALA A 284 -22.24 -6.07 15.38
C ALA A 284 -21.36 -6.78 14.30
N PRO A 285 -20.01 -6.81 14.45
CA PRO A 285 -19.11 -7.38 13.45
C PRO A 285 -19.44 -8.83 13.05
N GLU A 286 -19.83 -9.66 14.02
CA GLU A 286 -20.19 -11.07 13.82
C GLU A 286 -21.38 -11.23 12.86
N VAL A 287 -22.37 -10.34 12.98
CA VAL A 287 -23.55 -10.33 12.12
C VAL A 287 -23.16 -9.95 10.69
N VAL A 288 -22.30 -8.93 10.54
CA VAL A 288 -21.79 -8.50 9.24
C VAL A 288 -20.99 -9.62 8.55
N PHE A 289 -20.14 -10.32 9.30
CA PHE A 289 -19.38 -11.46 8.76
C PHE A 289 -20.30 -12.58 8.28
N ALA A 290 -21.32 -12.94 9.06
CA ALA A 290 -22.29 -13.96 8.67
C ALA A 290 -23.08 -13.56 7.41
N GLN A 291 -23.49 -12.30 7.31
CA GLN A 291 -24.18 -11.77 6.14
C GLN A 291 -23.31 -11.83 4.87
N GLU A 292 -22.05 -11.41 4.95
CA GLU A 292 -21.13 -11.49 3.80
C GLU A 292 -20.86 -12.93 3.37
N ILE A 293 -20.69 -13.85 4.31
CA ILE A 293 -20.53 -15.27 4.01
C ILE A 293 -21.76 -15.82 3.29
N ASN A 294 -22.97 -15.41 3.69
CA ASN A 294 -24.20 -15.82 3.02
C ASN A 294 -24.33 -15.25 1.61
N LYS A 295 -23.91 -13.99 1.38
CA LYS A 295 -23.82 -13.41 0.03
C LYS A 295 -22.83 -14.17 -0.85
N LEU A 296 -21.67 -14.54 -0.32
CA LEU A 296 -20.68 -15.34 -1.04
C LEU A 296 -21.21 -16.74 -1.38
N LYS A 297 -21.94 -17.37 -0.46
CA LYS A 297 -22.60 -18.66 -0.72
C LYS A 297 -23.60 -18.59 -1.87
N ALA A 298 -24.40 -17.51 -1.95
CA ALA A 298 -25.31 -17.28 -3.07
C ALA A 298 -24.58 -17.20 -4.42
N GLU A 299 -23.34 -16.69 -4.41
CA GLU A 299 -22.46 -16.55 -5.58
C GLU A 299 -21.59 -17.79 -5.87
N LYS A 300 -22.01 -18.97 -5.40
CA LYS A 300 -21.34 -20.27 -5.63
C LYS A 300 -19.95 -20.40 -4.97
N PHE A 301 -19.69 -19.64 -3.91
CA PHE A 301 -18.54 -19.88 -3.05
C PHE A 301 -18.89 -20.79 -1.88
N LYS A 302 -17.95 -21.67 -1.51
CA LYS A 302 -18.00 -22.45 -0.28
C LYS A 302 -16.93 -21.90 0.67
N ALA A 303 -17.35 -21.19 1.72
CA ALA A 303 -16.46 -20.78 2.80
C ALA A 303 -15.84 -22.02 3.46
N LYS A 304 -14.51 -22.02 3.61
CA LYS A 304 -13.74 -23.09 4.24
C LYS A 304 -13.29 -22.68 5.64
N GLU A 305 -12.80 -21.45 5.77
CA GLU A 305 -12.16 -20.96 6.97
C GLU A 305 -12.50 -19.48 7.19
N GLN A 306 -12.62 -19.09 8.46
CA GLN A 306 -12.78 -17.71 8.89
C GLN A 306 -11.90 -17.49 10.13
N VAL A 307 -11.10 -16.43 10.12
CA VAL A 307 -10.24 -16.05 11.25
C VAL A 307 -10.36 -14.54 11.48
N THR A 308 -10.50 -14.13 12.73
CA THR A 308 -10.45 -12.72 13.14
C THR A 308 -9.01 -12.23 13.19
N LEU A 309 -8.77 -10.98 12.76
CA LEU A 309 -7.41 -10.43 12.68
C LEU A 309 -6.91 -9.74 13.96
N GLU A 310 -7.62 -9.90 15.07
CA GLU A 310 -7.16 -9.41 16.38
C GLU A 310 -5.93 -10.21 16.83
N PRO A 311 -4.86 -9.56 17.32
CA PRO A 311 -4.78 -8.18 17.82
C PRO A 311 -4.31 -7.11 16.80
N TYR A 312 -4.11 -7.44 15.53
CA TYR A 312 -3.49 -6.54 14.55
C TYR A 312 -4.47 -5.48 14.02
N GLU A 313 -5.67 -5.91 13.66
CA GLU A 313 -6.72 -5.07 13.08
C GLU A 313 -8.06 -5.36 13.78
N ARG A 314 -8.67 -4.34 14.38
CA ARG A 314 -9.96 -4.46 15.07
C ARG A 314 -11.11 -4.56 14.05
N ASP A 315 -12.15 -5.32 14.39
CA ASP A 315 -13.36 -5.49 13.55
C ASP A 315 -13.06 -6.00 12.12
N HIS A 316 -11.97 -6.74 11.96
CA HIS A 316 -11.58 -7.37 10.70
C HIS A 316 -11.57 -8.89 10.81
N ALA A 317 -12.04 -9.55 9.74
CA ALA A 317 -11.95 -10.98 9.57
C ALA A 317 -11.40 -11.32 8.18
N MET A 318 -10.56 -12.35 8.11
CA MET A 318 -10.18 -13.02 6.86
C MET A 318 -11.10 -14.21 6.64
N VAL A 319 -11.69 -14.31 5.46
CA VAL A 319 -12.46 -15.48 5.04
C VAL A 319 -11.79 -16.12 3.84
N VAL A 320 -11.57 -17.43 3.90
CA VAL A 320 -11.08 -18.24 2.79
C VAL A 320 -12.26 -19.05 2.23
N ALA A 321 -12.50 -18.93 0.93
CA ALA A 321 -13.58 -19.60 0.24
C ALA A 321 -13.10 -20.27 -1.05
N ALA A 322 -13.73 -21.37 -1.43
CA ALA A 322 -13.48 -22.05 -2.70
C ALA A 322 -14.63 -21.83 -3.67
N TYR A 323 -14.30 -21.55 -4.93
CA TYR A 323 -15.24 -21.19 -5.97
C TYR A 323 -15.66 -22.40 -6.79
N ARG A 324 -16.98 -22.61 -6.97
CA ARG A 324 -17.55 -23.69 -7.80
C ARG A 324 -16.87 -25.03 -7.58
N VAL A 325 -16.78 -25.45 -6.32
CA VAL A 325 -16.23 -26.77 -5.98
C VAL A 325 -17.18 -27.82 -6.53
N VAL A 326 -16.73 -28.55 -7.54
CA VAL A 326 -17.45 -29.72 -8.06
C VAL A 326 -17.49 -30.75 -6.93
N LYS A 327 -18.68 -31.19 -6.54
CA LYS A 327 -18.80 -32.31 -5.59
C LYS A 327 -18.18 -33.53 -6.27
N LYS A 328 -17.18 -34.16 -5.65
CA LYS A 328 -16.77 -35.51 -6.05
C LYS A 328 -17.95 -36.44 -5.76
N GLY A 329 -18.76 -36.77 -6.77
CA GLY A 329 -19.91 -37.66 -6.61
C GLY A 329 -21.10 -37.44 -7.56
N GLU A 330 -20.90 -36.87 -8.75
CA GLU A 330 -21.83 -36.97 -9.89
C GLU A 330 -21.05 -37.35 -11.14
#